data_AF-A0A8B9A5Q8-F1
#
_entry.id   AF-A0A8B9A5Q8-F1
#
_cell.length_a   1.000
_cell.length_b   1.000
_cell.length_c   1.000
_cell.angle_alpha   90.00
_cell.angle_beta   90.00
_cell.angle_gamma   90.00
#
_symmetry.space_group_name_H-M   'P 1'
#
loop_
_entity.id
_entity.type
_entity.pdbx_description
1 polymer ?
#
loop_
_entity_poly.entity_id
_entity_poly.type
_entity_poly.pdbx_seq_one_letter_code
_entity_poly.pdbx_strand_id
1 'polypeptide(L)'
;MTIQPEFNGSENLEFSEFYKKTHTKKNKEWIDPICAVKHSKMLSLREESSQSGVQLTSEEMSRQALGKRKRYILGFGDGPKPSSSSSTPSRVSQDHVGELQKLKAEMEEMKMEREMEREELRRQLEQERREREEEKKEREEEQKQIAHLTSLVTEFLKEKTQTHKSSIHHDGAMYSTGGTNTR
;
A
#
# COMPACT_ATOMS: atom_id res chain seq x y z
N MET A 1 13.08 -31.93 21.64
CA MET A 1 12.43 -33.25 21.68
C MET A 1 11.32 -33.24 20.64
N THR A 2 11.41 -34.09 19.62
CA THR A 2 10.40 -34.22 18.57
C THR A 2 9.22 -34.99 19.14
N ILE A 3 8.15 -34.29 19.48
CA ILE A 3 6.91 -34.91 19.96
C ILE A 3 6.25 -35.55 18.74
N GLN A 4 6.31 -36.88 18.64
CA GLN A 4 5.50 -37.60 17.67
C GLN A 4 4.03 -37.49 18.11
N PRO A 5 3.09 -37.17 17.18
CA PRO A 5 1.68 -37.17 17.51
C PRO A 5 1.24 -38.61 17.80
N GLU A 6 0.88 -38.87 19.06
CA GLU A 6 0.37 -40.17 19.49
C GLU A 6 -0.96 -40.48 18.78
N PHE A 7 -0.89 -41.38 17.81
CA PHE A 7 -2.02 -41.93 17.09
C PHE A 7 -2.64 -43.07 17.91
N ASN A 8 -3.47 -42.73 18.88
CA ASN A 8 -4.26 -43.73 19.62
C ASN A 8 -5.69 -43.76 19.07
N GLY A 9 -6.07 -44.81 18.33
CA GLY A 9 -7.50 -44.97 18.01
C GLY A 9 -7.98 -46.16 17.20
N SER A 10 -7.18 -46.82 16.38
CA SER A 10 -7.41 -48.20 15.92
C SER A 10 -6.09 -48.68 15.32
N GLU A 11 -5.82 -49.98 15.39
CA GLU A 11 -4.67 -50.64 14.75
C GLU A 11 -4.43 -50.05 13.35
N ASN A 12 -3.18 -50.06 12.84
CA ASN A 12 -2.72 -49.69 11.49
C ASN A 12 -3.59 -50.26 10.32
N LEU A 13 -4.88 -49.96 10.29
CA LEU A 13 -5.83 -50.37 9.28
C LEU A 13 -5.73 -49.34 8.18
N GLU A 14 -5.34 -49.86 7.02
CA GLU A 14 -5.38 -49.13 5.78
C GLU A 14 -6.82 -48.61 5.54
N PHE A 15 -6.93 -47.39 4.99
CA PHE A 15 -8.20 -46.66 4.92
C PHE A 15 -9.32 -47.41 4.18
N SER A 16 -8.98 -48.23 3.18
CA SER A 16 -9.94 -49.05 2.43
C SER A 16 -10.56 -50.11 3.33
N GLU A 17 -9.77 -50.77 4.19
CA GLU A 17 -10.26 -51.73 5.18
C GLU A 17 -11.15 -51.08 6.23
N PHE A 18 -10.77 -49.89 6.73
CA PHE A 18 -11.62 -49.09 7.62
C PHE A 18 -12.97 -48.75 6.97
N TYR A 19 -12.95 -48.30 5.72
CA TYR A 19 -14.15 -47.95 4.97
C TYR A 19 -15.08 -49.15 4.79
N LYS A 20 -14.53 -50.31 4.43
CA LYS A 20 -15.27 -51.57 4.30
C LYS A 20 -15.91 -51.99 5.61
N LYS A 21 -15.19 -51.90 6.72
CA LYS A 21 -15.71 -52.23 8.06
C LYS A 21 -16.88 -51.34 8.48
N THR A 22 -16.83 -50.05 8.16
CA THR A 22 -17.87 -49.08 8.54
C THR A 22 -19.08 -49.06 7.58
N HIS A 23 -18.91 -49.52 6.33
CA HIS A 23 -19.93 -49.47 5.28
C HIS A 23 -20.49 -50.84 4.88
N THR A 24 -20.28 -51.84 5.73
CA THR A 24 -20.89 -53.17 5.61
C THR A 24 -21.85 -53.44 6.76
N LYS A 25 -22.93 -54.16 6.47
CA LYS A 25 -23.89 -54.66 7.46
C LYS A 25 -23.27 -55.84 8.22
N LYS A 26 -23.94 -56.29 9.30
CA LYS A 26 -23.51 -57.46 10.08
C LYS A 26 -23.39 -58.75 9.25
N ASN A 27 -24.15 -58.86 8.15
CA ASN A 27 -24.08 -59.97 7.21
C ASN A 27 -22.97 -59.83 6.14
N LYS A 28 -22.07 -58.85 6.28
CA LYS A 28 -20.96 -58.53 5.35
C LYS A 28 -21.38 -58.00 3.98
N GLU A 29 -22.67 -57.70 3.78
CA GLU A 29 -23.13 -57.01 2.58
C GLU A 29 -22.90 -55.50 2.71
N TRP A 30 -22.69 -54.83 1.58
CA TRP A 30 -22.61 -53.37 1.55
C TRP A 30 -23.92 -52.74 2.01
N ILE A 31 -23.82 -51.62 2.75
CA ILE A 31 -25.00 -50.85 3.17
C ILE A 31 -25.74 -50.30 1.93
N ASP A 32 -24.97 -49.89 0.91
CA ASP A 32 -25.45 -49.36 -0.36
C ASP A 32 -24.50 -49.79 -1.50
N PRO A 33 -25.00 -50.13 -2.71
CA PRO A 33 -24.15 -50.44 -3.87
C PRO A 33 -23.09 -49.37 -4.19
N ILE A 34 -23.38 -48.10 -3.94
CA ILE A 34 -22.45 -46.98 -4.13
C ILE A 34 -21.21 -47.11 -3.21
N CYS A 35 -21.36 -47.74 -2.03
CA CYS A 35 -20.24 -47.99 -1.13
C CYS A 35 -19.24 -48.98 -1.73
N ALA A 36 -19.72 -50.02 -2.42
CA ALA A 36 -18.85 -50.96 -3.13
C ALA A 36 -18.02 -50.26 -4.21
N VAL A 37 -18.65 -49.36 -4.98
CA VAL A 37 -17.98 -48.58 -6.03
C VAL A 37 -16.90 -47.66 -5.43
N LYS A 38 -17.22 -46.97 -4.33
CA LYS A 38 -16.26 -46.11 -3.61
C LYS A 38 -15.08 -46.90 -3.04
N HIS A 39 -15.33 -48.07 -2.47
CA HIS A 39 -14.28 -48.95 -1.98
C HIS A 39 -13.39 -49.44 -3.12
N SER A 40 -13.97 -49.84 -4.26
CA SER A 40 -13.19 -50.20 -5.45
C SER A 40 -12.27 -49.07 -5.90
N LYS A 41 -12.76 -47.82 -5.87
CA LYS A 41 -11.95 -46.64 -6.18
C LYS A 41 -10.79 -46.44 -5.19
N MET A 42 -10.99 -46.72 -3.91
CA MET A 42 -9.90 -46.65 -2.91
C MET A 42 -8.80 -47.67 -3.20
N LEU A 43 -9.17 -48.90 -3.60
CA LEU A 43 -8.21 -49.93 -3.99
C LEU A 43 -7.40 -49.53 -5.24
N SER A 44 -8.04 -48.94 -6.25
CA SER A 44 -7.33 -48.43 -7.44
C SER A 44 -6.35 -47.32 -7.08
N LEU A 45 -6.75 -46.35 -6.25
CA LEU A 45 -5.86 -45.29 -5.78
C LEU A 45 -4.66 -45.82 -4.99
N ARG A 46 -4.86 -46.89 -4.21
CA ARG A 46 -3.78 -47.58 -3.51
C ARG A 46 -2.79 -48.21 -4.49
N GLU A 47 -3.27 -48.89 -5.51
CA GLU A 47 -2.42 -49.49 -6.56
C GLU A 47 -1.64 -48.41 -7.32
N GLU A 48 -2.29 -47.33 -7.74
CA GLU A 48 -1.66 -46.18 -8.38
C GLU A 48 -0.58 -45.54 -7.49
N SER A 49 -0.86 -45.36 -6.19
CA SER A 49 0.11 -44.82 -5.22
C SER A 49 1.34 -45.72 -5.06
N SER A 50 1.13 -47.05 -5.13
CA SER A 50 2.20 -48.05 -5.06
C SER A 50 3.08 -47.99 -6.30
N GLN A 51 2.49 -47.76 -7.48
CA GLN A 51 3.20 -47.62 -8.76
C GLN A 51 3.95 -46.29 -8.87
N SER A 52 3.37 -45.20 -8.35
CA SER A 52 3.97 -43.86 -8.38
C SER A 52 5.06 -43.65 -7.32
N GLY A 53 5.16 -44.54 -6.32
CA GLY A 53 6.08 -44.39 -5.19
C GLY A 53 5.70 -43.31 -4.17
N VAL A 54 4.53 -42.68 -4.33
CA VAL A 54 4.02 -41.64 -3.44
C VAL A 54 2.98 -42.27 -2.50
N GLN A 55 3.31 -42.45 -1.23
CA GLN A 55 2.37 -42.95 -0.24
C GLN A 55 1.28 -41.90 0.04
N LEU A 56 0.03 -42.23 -0.30
CA LEU A 56 -1.11 -41.38 0.03
C LEU A 56 -1.47 -41.56 1.51
N THR A 57 -1.64 -40.45 2.22
CA THR A 57 -2.21 -40.48 3.57
C THR A 57 -3.69 -40.90 3.51
N SER A 58 -4.22 -41.49 4.58
CA SER A 58 -5.64 -41.89 4.66
C SER A 58 -6.59 -40.74 4.30
N GLU A 59 -6.30 -39.53 4.79
CA GLU A 59 -7.11 -38.33 4.53
C GLU A 59 -7.07 -37.92 3.05
N GLU A 60 -5.94 -38.11 2.35
CA GLU A 60 -5.85 -37.83 0.92
C GLU A 60 -6.62 -38.88 0.10
N MET A 61 -6.49 -40.17 0.43
CA MET A 61 -7.29 -41.23 -0.21
C MET A 61 -8.79 -41.01 -0.03
N SER A 62 -9.21 -40.57 1.16
CA SER A 62 -10.59 -40.19 1.46
C SER A 62 -11.09 -39.08 0.55
N ARG A 63 -10.32 -37.99 0.40
CA ARG A 63 -10.70 -36.87 -0.48
C ARG A 63 -10.87 -37.29 -1.92
N GLN A 64 -10.00 -38.15 -2.43
CA GLN A 64 -10.04 -38.61 -3.81
C GLN A 64 -11.17 -39.62 -4.06
N ALA A 65 -11.39 -40.56 -3.15
CA ALA A 65 -12.41 -41.60 -3.31
C ALA A 65 -13.84 -41.11 -2.98
N LEU A 66 -14.01 -40.32 -1.92
CA LEU A 66 -15.31 -39.91 -1.38
C LEU A 66 -15.71 -38.48 -1.78
N GLY A 67 -14.76 -37.69 -2.29
CA GLY A 67 -14.94 -36.29 -2.66
C GLY A 67 -14.49 -35.31 -1.56
N LYS A 68 -14.65 -34.00 -1.83
CA LYS A 68 -14.16 -32.89 -0.99
C LYS A 68 -14.95 -32.69 0.31
N ARG A 69 -15.31 -33.75 1.03
CA ARG A 69 -15.92 -33.64 2.36
C ARG A 69 -14.82 -33.34 3.36
N LYS A 70 -14.81 -32.11 3.89
CA LYS A 70 -13.87 -31.71 4.94
C LYS A 70 -14.05 -32.66 6.13
N ARG A 71 -13.00 -33.43 6.45
CA ARG A 71 -12.86 -34.20 7.70
C ARG A 71 -13.72 -35.47 7.81
N TYR A 72 -13.85 -36.23 6.72
CA TYR A 72 -14.59 -37.50 6.75
C TYR A 72 -14.03 -38.48 7.80
N ILE A 73 -12.71 -38.68 7.83
CA ILE A 73 -12.08 -39.63 8.75
C ILE A 73 -12.16 -39.12 10.20
N LEU A 74 -11.96 -37.81 10.41
CA LEU A 74 -12.11 -37.19 11.73
C LEU A 74 -13.52 -37.34 12.30
N GLY A 75 -14.56 -37.42 11.44
CA GLY A 75 -15.93 -37.68 11.86
C GLY A 75 -16.12 -39.05 12.54
N PHE A 76 -15.19 -39.98 12.32
CA PHE A 76 -15.14 -41.28 12.99
C PHE A 76 -14.15 -41.32 14.18
N GLY A 77 -13.55 -40.19 14.53
CA GLY A 77 -12.52 -40.10 15.57
C GLY A 77 -11.12 -40.53 15.12
N ASP A 78 -10.97 -41.00 13.88
CA ASP A 78 -9.67 -41.30 13.26
C ASP A 78 -9.11 -40.04 12.60
N GLY A 79 -8.20 -39.38 13.30
CA GLY A 79 -7.54 -38.18 12.84
C GLY A 79 -6.81 -37.52 13.99
N PRO A 80 -5.83 -36.63 13.71
CA PRO A 80 -5.18 -35.89 14.78
C PRO A 80 -6.26 -35.19 15.62
N LYS A 81 -6.30 -35.49 16.93
CA LYS A 81 -7.21 -34.81 17.85
C LYS A 81 -7.02 -33.31 17.65
N PRO A 82 -8.11 -32.52 17.49
CA PRO A 82 -7.96 -31.08 17.54
C PRO A 82 -7.23 -30.76 18.83
N SER A 83 -6.14 -29.99 18.76
CA SER A 83 -5.42 -29.55 19.94
C SER A 83 -6.45 -28.91 20.85
N SER A 84 -6.81 -29.63 21.91
CA SER A 84 -7.71 -29.10 22.92
C SER A 84 -7.07 -27.80 23.37
N SER A 85 -7.77 -26.68 23.23
CA SER A 85 -7.40 -25.42 23.88
C SER A 85 -7.58 -25.61 25.39
N SER A 86 -6.75 -26.47 25.98
CA SER A 86 -6.46 -26.49 27.39
C SER A 86 -5.69 -25.21 27.63
N SER A 87 -6.40 -24.23 28.20
CA SER A 87 -5.88 -22.99 28.73
C SER A 87 -4.89 -23.28 29.87
N THR A 88 -3.69 -23.73 29.50
CA THR A 88 -2.49 -23.65 30.34
C THR A 88 -1.61 -22.59 29.70
N PRO A 89 -1.33 -21.45 30.35
CA PRO A 89 -0.41 -20.48 29.81
C PRO A 89 0.98 -21.12 29.79
N SER A 90 1.37 -21.63 28.63
CA SER A 90 2.76 -21.98 28.36
C SER A 90 3.57 -20.69 28.44
N ARG A 91 4.79 -20.71 28.99
CA ARG A 91 5.69 -19.55 29.03
C ARG A 91 5.86 -18.87 27.66
N VAL A 92 5.72 -19.65 26.58
CA VAL A 92 5.69 -19.19 25.18
C VAL A 92 4.60 -18.15 24.91
N SER A 93 3.45 -18.22 25.58
CA SER A 93 2.36 -17.26 25.41
C SER A 93 2.66 -15.90 26.04
N GLN A 94 3.48 -15.83 27.08
CA GLN A 94 3.85 -14.57 27.73
C GLN A 94 4.90 -13.81 26.91
N ASP A 95 5.89 -14.52 26.39
CA ASP A 95 6.92 -13.94 25.50
C ASP A 95 6.28 -13.40 24.22
N HIS A 96 5.33 -14.13 23.63
CA HIS A 96 4.60 -13.68 22.45
C HIS A 96 3.77 -12.41 22.69
N VAL A 97 3.14 -12.27 23.86
CA VAL A 97 2.42 -11.04 24.23
C VAL A 97 3.39 -9.87 24.40
N GLY A 98 4.57 -10.10 24.97
CA GLY A 98 5.62 -9.08 25.09
C GLY A 98 6.12 -8.59 23.73
N GLU A 99 6.39 -9.51 22.80
CA GLU A 99 6.82 -9.17 21.44
C GLU A 99 5.75 -8.37 20.68
N LEU A 100 4.47 -8.75 20.81
CA LEU A 100 3.37 -8.01 20.19
C LEU A 100 3.22 -6.59 20.76
N GLN A 101 3.42 -6.41 22.07
CA GLN A 101 3.41 -5.09 22.69
C GLN A 101 4.58 -4.23 22.22
N LYS A 102 5.78 -4.81 22.11
CA LYS A 102 6.96 -4.12 21.59
C LYS A 102 6.77 -3.67 20.14
N LEU A 103 6.33 -4.57 19.27
CA LEU A 103 6.08 -4.26 17.86
C LEU A 103 5.00 -3.17 17.71
N LYS A 104 3.97 -3.20 18.56
CA LYS A 104 2.93 -2.16 18.57
C LYS A 104 3.49 -0.79 18.98
N ALA A 105 4.38 -0.75 19.96
CA ALA A 105 5.04 0.49 20.38
C ALA A 105 5.93 1.06 19.27
N GLU A 106 6.75 0.23 18.62
CA GLU A 106 7.60 0.64 17.50
C GLU A 106 6.78 1.18 16.31
N MET A 107 5.62 0.58 16.02
CA MET A 107 4.74 1.10 14.97
C MET A 107 4.11 2.45 15.31
N GLU A 108 3.72 2.68 16.56
CA GLU A 108 3.21 3.98 16.99
C GLU A 108 4.31 5.06 16.96
N GLU A 109 5.53 4.73 17.37
CA GLU A 109 6.67 5.64 17.29
C GLU A 109 6.96 6.06 15.85
N MET A 110 7.06 5.10 14.92
CA MET A 110 7.27 5.39 13.50
C MET A 110 6.11 6.20 12.89
N LYS A 111 4.89 6.02 13.41
CA LYS A 111 3.72 6.78 12.97
C LYS A 111 3.78 8.22 13.45
N MET A 112 4.16 8.45 14.72
CA MET A 112 4.37 9.78 15.28
C MET A 112 5.51 10.52 14.57
N GLU A 113 6.65 9.87 14.34
CA GLU A 113 7.79 10.48 13.65
C GLU A 113 7.40 10.95 12.24
N ARG A 114 6.72 10.09 11.47
CA ARG A 114 6.21 10.44 10.14
C ARG A 114 5.19 11.57 10.19
N GLU A 115 4.40 11.68 11.26
CA GLU A 115 3.44 12.75 11.43
C GLU A 115 4.13 14.08 11.73
N MET A 116 5.11 14.07 12.63
CA MET A 116 5.96 15.22 12.96
C MET A 116 6.73 15.73 11.75
N GLU A 117 7.34 14.84 10.95
CA GLU A 117 8.04 15.24 9.71
C GLU A 117 7.10 15.95 8.72
N ARG A 118 5.87 15.44 8.57
CA ARG A 118 4.88 16.08 7.69
C ARG A 118 4.43 17.44 8.22
N GLU A 119 4.26 17.56 9.54
CA GLU A 119 3.88 18.82 10.17
C GLU A 119 5.00 19.85 10.03
N GLU A 120 6.25 19.46 10.27
CA GLU A 120 7.40 20.35 10.13
C GLU A 120 7.57 20.80 8.67
N LEU A 121 7.41 19.91 7.69
CA LEU A 121 7.45 20.27 6.28
C LEU A 121 6.34 21.28 5.91
N ARG A 122 5.13 21.10 6.45
CA ARG A 122 4.04 22.07 6.26
C ARG A 122 4.39 23.42 6.86
N ARG A 123 4.97 23.43 8.07
CA ARG A 123 5.39 24.66 8.75
C ARG A 123 6.46 25.42 7.98
N GLN A 124 7.45 24.70 7.44
CA GLN A 124 8.50 25.27 6.60
C GLN A 124 7.94 25.87 5.31
N LEU A 125 7.05 25.14 4.62
CA LEU A 125 6.42 25.64 3.39
C LEU A 125 5.56 26.89 3.65
N GLU A 126 4.84 26.93 4.77
CA GLU A 126 4.05 28.09 5.16
C GLU A 126 4.92 29.31 5.51
N GLN A 127 6.07 29.08 6.16
CA GLN A 127 7.03 30.13 6.44
C GLN A 127 7.65 30.67 5.15
N GLU A 128 8.13 29.80 4.26
CA GLU A 128 8.71 30.21 2.97
C GLU A 128 7.69 30.97 2.10
N ARG A 129 6.41 30.57 2.14
CA ARG A 129 5.34 31.30 1.47
C ARG A 129 5.19 32.72 2.03
N ARG A 130 5.21 32.88 3.36
CA ARG A 130 5.11 34.20 4.01
C ARG A 130 6.30 35.09 3.65
N GLU A 131 7.52 34.55 3.73
CA GLU A 131 8.73 35.29 3.36
C GLU A 131 8.69 35.76 1.90
N ARG A 132 8.27 34.89 0.96
CA ARG A 132 8.07 35.29 -0.44
C ARG A 132 6.99 36.36 -0.63
N GLU A 133 5.92 36.32 0.15
CA GLU A 133 4.87 37.33 0.08
C GLU A 133 5.34 38.69 0.60
N GLU A 134 6.11 38.71 1.68
CA GLU A 134 6.73 39.93 2.22
C GLU A 134 7.75 40.51 1.24
N GLU A 135 8.64 39.69 0.68
CA GLU A 135 9.62 40.12 -0.32
C GLU A 135 8.94 40.69 -1.57
N LYS A 136 7.88 40.04 -2.05
CA LYS A 136 7.11 40.54 -3.19
C LYS A 136 6.48 41.90 -2.89
N LYS A 137 5.95 42.09 -1.68
CA LYS A 137 5.35 43.35 -1.26
C LYS A 137 6.39 44.47 -1.19
N GLU A 138 7.56 44.20 -0.63
CA GLU A 138 8.67 45.16 -0.58
C GLU A 138 9.09 45.59 -2.00
N ARG A 139 9.27 44.64 -2.92
CA ARG A 139 9.58 44.96 -4.32
C ARG A 139 8.49 45.78 -5.00
N GLU A 140 7.21 45.50 -4.74
CA GLU A 140 6.11 46.30 -5.28
C GLU A 140 6.12 47.74 -4.73
N GLU A 141 6.48 47.93 -3.46
CA GLU A 141 6.62 49.26 -2.86
C GLU A 141 7.81 50.02 -3.45
N GLU A 142 8.97 49.39 -3.58
CA GLU A 142 10.15 49.96 -4.27
C GLU A 142 9.82 50.32 -5.71
N GLN A 143 9.14 49.42 -6.44
CA GLN A 143 8.76 49.67 -7.84
C GLN A 143 7.81 50.85 -7.97
N LYS A 144 6.88 51.04 -7.02
CA LYS A 144 6.02 52.23 -6.97
C LYS A 144 6.83 53.51 -6.74
N GLN A 145 7.80 53.47 -5.83
CA GLN A 145 8.68 54.62 -5.58
C GLN A 145 9.51 54.97 -6.82
N ILE A 146 10.09 53.96 -7.49
CA ILE A 146 10.85 54.14 -8.73
C ILE A 146 9.95 54.71 -9.83
N ALA A 147 8.73 54.18 -10.01
CA ALA A 147 7.79 54.67 -11.00
C ALA A 147 7.40 56.14 -10.74
N HIS A 148 7.17 56.50 -9.47
CA HIS A 148 6.87 57.88 -9.07
C HIS A 148 8.04 58.83 -9.37
N LEU A 149 9.26 58.47 -8.96
CA LEU A 149 10.47 59.26 -9.26
C LEU A 149 10.70 59.39 -10.77
N THR A 150 10.49 58.31 -11.51
CA THR A 150 10.61 58.29 -12.99
C THR A 150 9.62 59.29 -13.60
N SER A 151 8.37 59.32 -13.13
CA SER A 151 7.38 60.30 -13.58
C SER A 151 7.88 61.73 -13.37
N LEU A 152 8.31 62.08 -12.16
CA LEU A 152 8.80 63.43 -11.84
C LEU A 152 9.98 63.86 -12.74
N VAL A 153 10.95 62.97 -12.96
CA VAL A 153 12.10 63.27 -13.84
C VAL A 153 11.64 63.47 -15.29
N THR A 154 10.71 62.64 -15.78
CA THR A 154 10.19 62.79 -17.14
C THR A 154 9.42 64.11 -17.31
N GLU A 155 8.67 64.56 -16.31
CA GLU A 155 7.97 65.85 -16.34
C GLU A 155 8.95 67.01 -16.35
N PHE A 156 9.96 67.00 -15.48
CA PHE A 156 11.01 68.03 -15.44
C PHE A 156 11.77 68.15 -16.77
N LEU A 157 12.09 67.01 -17.41
CA LEU A 157 12.75 67.00 -18.71
C LEU A 157 11.84 67.51 -19.84
N LYS A 158 10.53 67.24 -19.79
CA LYS A 158 9.56 67.82 -20.74
C LYS A 158 9.50 69.34 -20.60
N GLU A 159 9.46 69.87 -19.38
CA GLU A 159 9.44 71.31 -19.11
C GLU A 159 10.71 72.02 -19.63
N LYS A 160 11.90 71.44 -19.40
CA LYS A 160 13.16 71.98 -19.93
C LYS A 160 13.28 71.92 -21.45
N THR A 161 12.71 70.91 -22.11
CA THR A 161 12.77 70.80 -23.58
C THR A 161 11.76 71.71 -24.27
N GLN A 162 10.65 72.06 -23.62
CA GLN A 162 9.67 73.02 -24.13
C GLN A 162 10.17 74.47 -24.05
N THR A 163 10.87 74.84 -22.96
CA THR A 163 11.51 76.15 -22.79
C THR A 163 12.66 76.40 -23.78
N HIS A 164 13.40 75.36 -24.18
CA HIS A 164 14.45 75.49 -25.20
C HIS A 164 13.88 75.65 -26.63
N LYS A 165 12.72 75.03 -26.93
CA LYS A 165 12.04 75.18 -28.22
C LYS A 165 11.36 76.55 -28.38
N SER A 166 10.84 77.15 -27.31
CA SER A 166 10.27 78.51 -27.38
C SER A 166 11.33 79.62 -27.44
N SER A 167 12.57 79.34 -27.00
CA SER A 167 13.67 80.31 -27.03
C SER A 167 14.33 80.47 -28.41
N ILE A 168 14.28 79.43 -29.27
CA ILE A 168 14.94 79.44 -30.60
C ILE A 168 14.10 80.14 -31.70
N HIS A 169 12.85 80.55 -31.42
CA HIS A 169 11.97 81.17 -32.42
C HIS A 169 11.88 82.70 -32.38
N HIS A 170 12.75 83.40 -31.64
CA HIS A 170 12.67 84.88 -31.56
C HIS A 170 13.70 85.69 -32.36
N ASP A 171 14.70 85.07 -33.00
CA ASP A 171 15.75 85.79 -33.76
C ASP A 171 15.77 85.42 -35.26
N GLY A 172 14.65 85.65 -35.95
CA GLY A 172 14.52 85.24 -37.35
C GLY A 172 13.63 86.11 -38.23
N ALA A 173 13.50 87.41 -37.95
CA ALA A 173 12.85 88.33 -38.88
C ALA A 173 13.36 89.74 -38.67
N MET A 174 14.31 90.20 -39.50
CA MET A 174 14.45 91.61 -39.93
C MET A 174 15.69 91.80 -40.80
N TYR A 175 15.67 91.32 -42.06
CA TYR A 175 16.17 92.09 -43.20
C TYR A 175 15.86 91.35 -44.50
N SER A 176 14.91 91.86 -45.27
CA SER A 176 14.82 91.56 -46.70
C SER A 176 14.79 92.91 -47.42
N THR A 177 15.97 93.45 -47.63
CA THR A 177 16.21 94.62 -48.49
C THR A 177 16.85 94.12 -49.78
N GLY A 178 16.07 94.24 -50.86
CA GLY A 178 16.48 94.73 -52.18
C GLY A 178 17.70 94.12 -52.87
N GLY A 179 17.51 93.64 -54.10
CA GLY A 179 18.64 93.38 -54.99
C GLY A 179 18.27 92.81 -56.34
N THR A 180 17.82 93.68 -57.24
CA THR A 180 17.79 93.49 -58.71
C THR A 180 19.12 92.96 -59.27
N ASN A 181 19.10 92.02 -60.23
CA ASN A 181 19.48 92.30 -61.62
C ASN A 181 19.53 91.05 -62.53
N THR A 182 18.79 91.15 -63.64
CA THR A 182 19.25 91.05 -65.03
C THR A 182 20.68 90.51 -65.29
N ARG A 183 20.80 89.34 -65.94
CA ARG A 183 21.15 89.18 -67.38
C ARG A 183 21.28 87.70 -67.73
#